data_AF-A0A834G334-F1
#
_entry.id   AF-A0A834G334-F1
#
_cell.length_a   1.000
_cell.length_b   1.000
_cell.length_c   1.000
_cell.angle_alpha   90.00
_cell.angle_beta   90.00
_cell.angle_gamma   90.00
#
_symmetry.space_group_name_H-M   'P 1'
#
loop_
_entity.id
_entity.type
_entity.pdbx_description
1 polymer ?
#
loop_
_entity_poly.entity_id
_entity_poly.type
_entity_poly.pdbx_seq_one_letter_code
_entity_poly.pdbx_strand_id
1 'polypeptide(L)'
;MAALAISQSSGLASNTTKAEVATASIFAILDRKSKIDPSDESGITLESVKGEIELRYISFKYPTRPDVQIFRDLNLNIPSGKTVALVGESGSGKSTVIALLQRFYDPESGHITLDGIEIQRLQLKWLRQQMGLVSQEPVLFNETVRANISYGKEGNATEAEILSASELANAHNFISGLQQMVHIIPIQGSAIVEMPGGSNSLPRPKKTASLTFPSDRSTTN
;
A
#
# COMPACT_ATOMS: atom_id res chain seq x y z
N MET A 1 0.97 0.37 -61.77
CA MET A 1 0.31 -0.39 -60.67
C MET A 1 1.32 -1.08 -59.75
N ALA A 2 2.26 -1.90 -60.23
CA ALA A 2 3.21 -2.64 -59.37
C ALA A 2 4.16 -1.76 -58.51
N ALA A 3 4.72 -0.68 -59.06
CA ALA A 3 5.64 0.21 -58.33
C ALA A 3 4.97 0.95 -57.14
N LEU A 4 3.68 1.28 -57.27
CA LEU A 4 2.89 1.90 -56.19
C LEU A 4 2.57 0.89 -55.08
N ALA A 5 2.40 -0.39 -55.40
CA ALA A 5 2.19 -1.45 -54.42
C ALA A 5 3.48 -1.72 -53.61
N ILE A 6 4.64 -1.76 -54.27
CA ILE A 6 5.93 -1.93 -53.60
C ILE A 6 6.24 -0.73 -52.68
N SER A 7 5.99 0.49 -53.13
CA SER A 7 6.16 1.72 -52.33
C SER A 7 5.24 1.75 -51.09
N GLN A 8 3.99 1.30 -51.21
CA GLN A 8 3.10 1.17 -50.06
C GLN A 8 3.56 0.06 -49.09
N SER A 9 4.10 -1.05 -49.61
CA SER A 9 4.63 -2.14 -48.78
C SER A 9 5.90 -1.74 -48.02
N SER A 10 6.77 -0.90 -48.60
CA SER A 10 7.97 -0.41 -47.91
C SER A 10 7.63 0.58 -46.79
N GLY A 11 6.55 1.35 -46.91
CA GLY A 11 6.02 2.19 -45.84
C GLY A 11 5.55 1.39 -44.61
N LEU A 12 5.06 0.16 -44.81
CA LEU A 12 4.59 -0.73 -43.74
C LEU A 12 5.73 -1.36 -42.93
N ALA A 13 6.92 -1.54 -43.52
CA ALA A 13 8.06 -2.19 -42.85
C ALA A 13 8.47 -1.49 -41.53
N SER A 14 8.41 -0.15 -41.52
CA SER A 14 8.70 0.64 -40.31
C SER A 14 7.65 0.46 -39.21
N ASN A 15 6.39 0.26 -39.58
CA ASN A 15 5.29 0.02 -38.65
C ASN A 15 5.34 -1.41 -38.10
N THR A 16 5.68 -2.40 -38.93
CA THR A 16 5.87 -3.79 -38.48
C THR A 16 7.01 -3.89 -37.47
N THR A 17 8.15 -3.24 -37.72
CA THR A 17 9.28 -3.21 -36.76
C THR A 17 8.87 -2.57 -35.43
N LYS A 18 8.13 -1.46 -35.47
CA LYS A 18 7.59 -0.82 -34.25
C LYS A 18 6.60 -1.73 -33.52
N ALA A 19 5.75 -2.44 -34.26
CA ALA A 19 4.79 -3.39 -33.69
C ALA A 19 5.48 -4.56 -33.01
N GLU A 20 6.55 -5.10 -33.61
CA GLU A 20 7.36 -6.16 -33.00
C GLU A 20 8.00 -5.70 -31.70
N VAL A 21 8.63 -4.52 -31.68
CA VAL A 21 9.25 -3.96 -30.46
C VAL A 21 8.21 -3.70 -29.37
N ALA A 22 7.04 -3.15 -29.73
CA ALA A 22 5.95 -2.92 -28.79
C ALA A 22 5.41 -4.25 -28.23
N THR A 23 5.22 -5.24 -29.09
CA THR A 23 4.74 -6.58 -28.71
C THR A 23 5.73 -7.26 -27.77
N ALA A 24 7.04 -7.22 -28.08
CA ALA A 24 8.08 -7.76 -27.21
C ALA A 24 8.08 -7.08 -25.83
N SER A 25 7.86 -5.76 -25.77
CA SER A 25 7.78 -5.02 -24.50
C SER A 25 6.54 -5.42 -23.68
N ILE A 26 5.40 -5.66 -24.33
CA ILE A 26 4.18 -6.13 -23.66
C ILE A 26 4.41 -7.53 -23.08
N PHE A 27 4.93 -8.47 -23.87
CA PHE A 27 5.22 -9.83 -23.38
C PHE A 27 6.27 -9.83 -22.26
N ALA A 28 7.27 -8.96 -22.33
CA ALA A 28 8.25 -8.80 -21.25
C ALA A 28 7.62 -8.36 -19.92
N ILE A 29 6.51 -7.62 -19.94
CA ILE A 29 5.74 -7.25 -18.73
C ILE A 29 4.84 -8.41 -18.29
N LEU A 30 4.13 -9.05 -19.23
CA LEU A 30 3.19 -10.14 -18.92
C LEU A 30 3.89 -11.39 -18.36
N ASP A 31 5.06 -11.75 -18.91
CA ASP A 31 5.80 -12.95 -18.52
C ASP A 31 6.71 -12.73 -17.30
N ARG A 32 6.78 -11.49 -16.79
CA ARG A 32 7.63 -11.15 -15.65
C ARG A 32 7.08 -11.80 -14.37
N LYS A 33 7.87 -12.70 -13.78
CA LYS A 33 7.59 -13.25 -12.44
C LYS A 33 8.02 -12.26 -11.35
N SER A 34 7.10 -11.91 -10.47
CA SER A 34 7.42 -11.11 -9.28
C SER A 34 8.16 -11.97 -8.26
N LYS A 35 9.17 -11.40 -7.57
CA LYS A 35 9.83 -12.07 -6.44
C LYS A 35 8.90 -12.20 -5.23
N ILE A 36 8.02 -11.20 -5.07
CA ILE A 36 7.01 -11.14 -4.03
C ILE A 36 5.67 -11.12 -4.75
N ASP A 37 5.04 -12.28 -4.88
CA ASP A 37 3.80 -12.45 -5.62
C ASP A 37 2.60 -12.30 -4.67
N PRO A 38 1.75 -11.26 -4.83
CA PRO A 38 0.54 -11.11 -4.02
C PRO A 38 -0.57 -12.12 -4.36
N SER A 39 -0.49 -12.80 -5.50
CA SER A 39 -1.44 -13.82 -5.91
C SER A 39 -1.10 -15.23 -5.41
N ASP A 40 0.08 -15.40 -4.80
CA ASP A 40 0.48 -16.66 -4.19
C ASP A 40 -0.26 -16.91 -2.86
N GLU A 41 -1.01 -18.01 -2.82
CA GLU A 41 -1.81 -18.45 -1.67
C GLU A 41 -1.16 -19.59 -0.88
N SER A 42 0.06 -20.01 -1.22
CA SER A 42 0.74 -21.14 -0.59
C SER A 42 1.26 -20.90 0.84
N GLY A 43 1.24 -19.63 1.29
CA GLY A 43 1.73 -19.24 2.61
C GLY A 43 0.80 -19.62 3.77
N ILE A 44 1.34 -19.54 4.99
CA ILE A 44 0.60 -19.83 6.22
C ILE A 44 -0.30 -18.65 6.59
N THR A 45 -1.49 -18.93 7.10
CA THR A 45 -2.36 -17.96 7.77
C THR A 45 -2.48 -18.32 9.25
N LEU A 46 -2.62 -17.33 10.11
CA LEU A 46 -2.81 -17.55 11.54
C LEU A 46 -4.28 -17.38 11.90
N GLU A 47 -4.78 -18.24 12.79
CA GLU A 47 -6.15 -18.12 13.31
C GLU A 47 -6.31 -16.87 14.17
N SER A 48 -5.25 -16.47 14.88
CA SER A 48 -5.23 -15.27 15.72
C SER A 48 -3.88 -14.57 15.62
N VAL A 49 -3.91 -13.24 15.74
CA VAL A 49 -2.73 -12.37 15.69
C VAL A 49 -2.67 -11.57 16.98
N LYS A 50 -1.58 -11.73 17.74
CA LYS A 50 -1.29 -10.90 18.92
C LYS A 50 -0.67 -9.58 18.48
N GLY A 51 0.12 -9.57 17.42
CA GLY A 51 0.76 -8.36 16.88
C GLY A 51 2.12 -8.05 17.50
N GLU A 52 2.83 -9.07 17.99
CA GLU A 52 4.23 -8.95 18.37
C GLU A 52 5.11 -9.01 17.12
N ILE A 53 5.96 -8.00 16.94
CA ILE A 53 6.82 -7.90 15.76
C ILE A 53 8.27 -7.81 16.19
N GLU A 54 9.10 -8.58 15.50
CA GLU A 54 10.53 -8.55 15.73
C GLU A 54 11.30 -8.48 14.43
N LEU A 55 12.24 -7.55 14.35
CA LEU A 55 13.24 -7.43 13.30
C LEU A 55 14.58 -7.81 13.94
N ARG A 56 15.23 -8.86 13.45
CA ARG A 56 16.54 -9.30 13.95
C ARG A 56 17.60 -9.24 12.86
N TYR A 57 18.70 -8.56 13.17
CA TYR A 57 19.89 -8.43 12.31
C TYR A 57 19.56 -8.03 10.87
N ILE A 58 18.65 -7.08 10.71
CA ILE A 58 18.17 -6.66 9.39
C ILE A 58 19.23 -5.83 8.69
N SER A 59 19.71 -6.35 7.56
CA SER A 59 20.49 -5.58 6.60
C SER A 59 19.70 -5.41 5.31
N PHE A 60 19.63 -4.18 4.82
CA PHE A 60 18.80 -3.84 3.68
C PHE A 60 19.36 -2.69 2.83
N LYS A 61 19.19 -2.83 1.51
CA LYS A 61 19.43 -1.83 0.48
C LYS A 61 18.27 -1.82 -0.51
N TYR A 62 17.95 -0.65 -1.05
CA TYR A 62 16.97 -0.58 -2.13
C TYR A 62 17.56 -1.13 -3.44
N PRO A 63 16.84 -1.99 -4.19
CA PRO A 63 17.34 -2.51 -5.47
C PRO A 63 17.66 -1.43 -6.51
N THR A 64 16.99 -0.28 -6.43
CA THR A 64 17.22 0.88 -7.30
C THR A 64 18.47 1.68 -6.94
N ARG A 65 19.04 1.47 -5.74
CA ARG A 65 20.24 2.14 -5.22
C ARG A 65 21.10 1.14 -4.42
N PRO A 66 21.70 0.14 -5.09
CA PRO A 66 22.42 -0.96 -4.43
C PRO A 66 23.70 -0.53 -3.68
N ASP A 67 24.21 0.67 -3.97
CA ASP A 67 25.41 1.20 -3.31
C ASP A 67 25.10 1.87 -1.95
N VAL A 68 23.82 2.11 -1.65
CA VAL A 68 23.39 2.81 -0.44
C VAL A 68 22.81 1.81 0.56
N GLN A 69 23.54 1.57 1.64
CA GLN A 69 23.06 0.78 2.77
C GLN A 69 22.09 1.58 3.64
N ILE A 70 20.88 1.07 3.83
CA ILE A 70 19.88 1.70 4.72
C ILE A 70 20.01 1.18 6.14
N PHE A 71 20.03 -0.15 6.31
CA PHE A 71 20.17 -0.79 7.62
C PHE A 71 21.40 -1.70 7.66
N ARG A 72 22.16 -1.64 8.75
CA ARG A 72 23.28 -2.56 9.05
C ARG A 72 22.94 -3.23 10.38
N ASP A 73 22.49 -4.47 10.32
CA ASP A 73 22.11 -5.26 11.50
C ASP A 73 21.10 -4.56 12.44
N LEU A 74 20.04 -3.98 11.86
CA LEU A 74 18.97 -3.37 12.64
C LEU A 74 18.25 -4.44 13.47
N ASN A 75 18.12 -4.17 14.77
CA ASN A 75 17.33 -4.96 15.70
C ASN A 75 16.23 -4.06 16.28
N LEU A 76 14.97 -4.50 16.17
CA LEU A 76 13.82 -3.76 16.66
C LEU A 76 12.75 -4.74 17.15
N ASN A 77 12.28 -4.53 18.37
CA ASN A 77 11.15 -5.26 18.94
C ASN A 77 9.98 -4.30 19.15
N ILE A 78 8.79 -4.68 18.67
CA ILE A 78 7.54 -3.97 18.83
C ILE A 78 6.59 -4.91 19.57
N PRO A 79 6.40 -4.70 20.90
CA PRO A 79 5.50 -5.53 21.68
C PRO A 79 4.04 -5.36 21.24
N SER A 80 3.28 -6.45 21.34
CA SER A 80 1.83 -6.45 21.10
C SER A 80 1.12 -5.37 21.92
N GLY A 81 0.17 -4.67 21.28
CA GLY A 81 -0.69 -3.67 21.91
C GLY A 81 0.03 -2.39 22.35
N LYS A 82 1.29 -2.18 21.93
CA LYS A 82 2.05 -0.97 22.24
C LYS A 82 2.24 -0.09 21.03
N THR A 83 2.14 1.22 21.23
CA THR A 83 2.50 2.21 20.24
C THR A 83 4.00 2.49 20.30
N VAL A 84 4.72 2.19 19.22
CA VAL A 84 6.15 2.46 19.09
C VAL A 84 6.36 3.61 18.10
N ALA A 85 7.12 4.62 18.50
CA ALA A 85 7.47 5.75 17.65
C ALA A 85 8.89 5.57 17.08
N LEU A 86 9.00 5.56 15.75
CA LEU A 86 10.30 5.58 15.06
C LEU A 86 10.72 7.03 14.80
N VAL A 87 11.81 7.46 15.44
CA VAL A 87 12.35 8.82 15.32
C VAL A 87 13.77 8.80 14.75
N GLY A 88 14.12 9.82 13.98
CA GLY A 88 15.43 9.94 13.36
C GLY A 88 15.43 10.95 12.22
N GLU A 89 16.62 11.30 11.73
CA GLU A 89 16.81 12.27 10.65
C GLU A 89 16.13 11.84 9.34
N SER A 90 15.94 12.78 8.41
CA SER A 90 15.44 12.43 7.08
C SER A 90 16.39 11.42 6.42
N GLY A 91 15.84 10.35 5.81
CA GLY A 91 16.66 9.31 5.18
C GLY A 91 17.18 8.21 6.11
N SER A 92 16.94 8.27 7.43
CA SER A 92 17.34 7.23 8.41
C SER A 92 16.66 5.86 8.26
N GLY A 93 15.80 5.67 7.26
CA GLY A 93 15.12 4.39 7.02
C GLY A 93 13.81 4.18 7.79
N LYS A 94 13.26 5.17 8.50
CA LYS A 94 11.96 5.04 9.21
C LYS A 94 10.84 4.44 8.33
N SER A 95 10.63 5.02 7.14
CA SER A 95 9.64 4.50 6.18
C SER A 95 10.04 3.15 5.60
N THR A 96 11.33 2.83 5.59
CA THR A 96 11.85 1.54 5.15
C THR A 96 11.46 0.43 6.10
N VAL A 97 11.40 0.66 7.41
CA VAL A 97 10.86 -0.33 8.38
C VAL A 97 9.44 -0.72 7.98
N ILE A 98 8.60 0.26 7.67
CA ILE A 98 7.20 0.02 7.26
C ILE A 98 7.14 -0.73 5.93
N ALA A 99 8.02 -0.38 4.97
CA ALA A 99 8.10 -1.06 3.68
C ALA A 99 8.54 -2.53 3.81
N LEU A 100 9.41 -2.85 4.77
CA LEU A 100 9.81 -4.22 5.07
C LEU A 100 8.69 -4.99 5.79
N LEU A 101 8.00 -4.37 6.74
CA LEU A 101 6.85 -4.98 7.44
C LEU A 101 5.69 -5.30 6.49
N GLN A 102 5.38 -4.39 5.56
CA GLN A 102 4.39 -4.61 4.51
C GLN A 102 4.87 -5.53 3.38
N ARG A 103 6.12 -6.02 3.51
CA ARG A 103 6.80 -6.89 2.56
C ARG A 103 6.68 -6.34 1.13
N PHE A 104 6.93 -5.04 0.98
CA PHE A 104 7.19 -4.42 -0.32
C PHE A 104 8.61 -4.74 -0.80
N TYR A 105 9.49 -5.01 0.15
CA TYR A 105 10.83 -5.52 -0.08
C TYR A 105 11.14 -6.60 0.95
N ASP A 106 11.95 -7.57 0.58
CA ASP A 106 12.57 -8.50 1.52
C ASP A 106 13.96 -7.96 1.92
N PRO A 107 14.39 -8.17 3.17
CA PRO A 107 15.73 -7.82 3.61
C PRO A 107 16.79 -8.68 2.89
N GLU A 108 18.03 -8.18 2.80
CA GLU A 108 19.17 -8.94 2.25
C GLU A 108 19.65 -10.02 3.23
N SER A 109 19.61 -9.69 4.52
CA SER A 109 19.88 -10.63 5.62
C SER A 109 19.07 -10.29 6.86
N GLY A 110 19.00 -11.25 7.78
CA GLY A 110 18.16 -11.16 8.97
C GLY A 110 16.74 -11.66 8.71
N HIS A 111 15.89 -11.61 9.73
CA HIS A 111 14.52 -12.08 9.64
C HIS A 111 13.56 -11.14 10.37
N ILE A 112 12.33 -11.10 9.87
CA ILE A 112 11.24 -10.33 10.44
C ILE A 112 10.14 -11.32 10.80
N THR A 113 9.67 -11.27 12.05
CA THR A 113 8.64 -12.18 12.53
C THR A 113 7.40 -11.42 13.00
N LEU A 114 6.23 -12.01 12.76
CA LEU A 114 4.96 -11.66 13.38
C LEU A 114 4.56 -12.83 14.30
N ASP A 115 4.40 -12.57 15.60
CA ASP A 115 4.09 -13.56 16.63
C ASP A 115 5.04 -14.78 16.61
N GLY A 116 6.32 -14.52 16.35
CA GLY A 116 7.38 -15.54 16.27
C GLY A 116 7.45 -16.30 14.94
N ILE A 117 6.57 -16.00 13.98
CA ILE A 117 6.56 -16.64 12.65
C ILE A 117 7.14 -15.66 11.63
N GLU A 118 8.12 -16.12 10.85
CA GLU A 118 8.73 -15.32 9.79
C GLU A 118 7.68 -14.86 8.77
N ILE A 119 7.67 -13.55 8.48
CA ILE A 119 6.68 -12.96 7.57
C ILE A 119 6.80 -13.47 6.13
N GLN A 120 7.96 -14.03 5.77
CA GLN A 120 8.20 -14.66 4.47
C GLN A 120 7.40 -15.96 4.30
N ARG A 121 7.07 -16.65 5.41
CA ARG A 121 6.29 -17.88 5.42
C ARG A 121 4.79 -17.64 5.43
N LEU A 122 4.37 -16.41 5.73
CA LEU A 122 2.96 -16.01 5.77
C LEU A 122 2.45 -15.71 4.37
N GLN A 123 1.17 -16.00 4.14
CA GLN A 123 0.50 -15.59 2.90
C GLN A 123 0.47 -14.07 2.81
N LEU A 124 0.95 -13.50 1.70
CA LEU A 124 1.18 -12.06 1.59
C LEU A 124 -0.13 -11.25 1.67
N LYS A 125 -1.18 -11.70 0.99
CA LYS A 125 -2.50 -11.05 1.03
C LYS A 125 -3.04 -11.01 2.47
N TRP A 126 -2.99 -12.15 3.16
CA TRP A 126 -3.42 -12.26 4.55
C TRP A 126 -2.61 -11.37 5.49
N LEU A 127 -1.28 -11.35 5.37
CA LEU A 127 -0.39 -10.51 6.19
C LEU A 127 -0.78 -9.04 6.10
N ARG A 128 -1.02 -8.53 4.88
CA ARG A 128 -1.39 -7.14 4.65
C ARG A 128 -2.80 -6.80 5.14
N GLN A 129 -3.72 -7.77 5.18
CA GLN A 129 -5.05 -7.58 5.78
C GLN A 129 -4.98 -7.41 7.31
N GLN A 130 -3.91 -7.87 7.97
CA GLN A 130 -3.69 -7.64 9.40
C GLN A 130 -3.09 -6.26 9.70
N MET A 131 -2.85 -5.42 8.69
CA MET A 131 -2.12 -4.16 8.83
C MET A 131 -2.90 -2.98 8.24
N GLY A 132 -3.17 -1.97 9.06
CA GLY A 132 -3.62 -0.66 8.62
C GLY A 132 -2.43 0.24 8.30
N LEU A 133 -2.35 0.73 7.06
CA LEU A 133 -1.32 1.67 6.62
C LEU A 133 -1.91 3.06 6.39
N VAL A 134 -1.38 4.06 7.09
CA VAL A 134 -1.71 5.46 6.83
C VAL A 134 -0.48 6.17 6.27
N SER A 135 -0.57 6.53 4.99
CA SER A 135 0.46 7.27 4.26
C SER A 135 0.45 8.75 4.63
N GLN A 136 1.61 9.41 4.50
CA GLN A 136 1.74 10.85 4.74
C GLN A 136 0.82 11.66 3.79
N GLU A 137 0.68 11.21 2.55
CA GLU A 137 -0.26 11.73 1.57
C GLU A 137 -1.28 10.62 1.27
N PRO A 138 -2.51 10.70 1.79
CA PRO A 138 -3.53 9.68 1.55
C PRO A 138 -4.02 9.76 0.10
N VAL A 139 -4.16 8.61 -0.55
CA VAL A 139 -4.71 8.50 -1.89
C VAL A 139 -6.17 8.06 -1.80
N LEU A 140 -7.05 8.79 -2.47
CA LEU A 140 -8.45 8.44 -2.62
C LEU A 140 -8.74 8.11 -4.09
N PHE A 141 -9.51 7.05 -4.32
CA PHE A 141 -10.03 6.74 -5.64
C PHE A 141 -11.08 7.77 -6.03
N ASN A 142 -11.20 7.99 -7.34
CA ASN A 142 -12.22 8.86 -7.94
C ASN A 142 -13.61 8.22 -7.87
N GLU A 143 -14.07 8.00 -6.65
CA GLU A 143 -15.23 7.23 -6.25
C GLU A 143 -15.89 7.90 -5.04
N THR A 144 -17.05 7.40 -4.62
CA THR A 144 -17.72 7.93 -3.42
C THR A 144 -16.87 7.76 -2.15
N VAL A 145 -17.08 8.61 -1.15
CA VAL A 145 -16.43 8.46 0.18
C VAL A 145 -16.77 7.09 0.77
N ARG A 146 -18.02 6.65 0.63
CA ARG A 146 -18.49 5.32 1.04
C ARG A 146 -17.67 4.20 0.39
N ALA A 147 -17.45 4.27 -0.93
CA ALA A 147 -16.66 3.28 -1.66
C ALA A 147 -15.18 3.29 -1.25
N ASN A 148 -14.60 4.47 -0.98
CA ASN A 148 -13.24 4.57 -0.47
C ASN A 148 -13.10 3.97 0.95
N ILE A 149 -14.10 4.13 1.82
CA ILE A 149 -14.10 3.51 3.15
C ILE A 149 -14.31 1.99 3.04
N SER A 150 -15.28 1.54 2.24
CA SER A 150 -15.57 0.11 2.08
C SER A 150 -14.41 -0.66 1.42
N TYR A 151 -13.59 0.01 0.61
CA TYR A 151 -12.38 -0.55 0.01
C TYR A 151 -11.43 -1.16 1.04
N GLY A 152 -11.35 -0.60 2.27
CA GLY A 152 -10.54 -1.14 3.36
C GLY A 152 -10.94 -2.56 3.80
N LYS A 153 -12.16 -3.00 3.45
CA LYS A 153 -12.69 -4.36 3.69
C LYS A 153 -13.06 -5.06 2.38
N GLU A 154 -12.26 -4.85 1.33
CA GLU A 154 -12.46 -5.44 0.00
C GLU A 154 -13.85 -5.12 -0.61
N GLY A 155 -14.46 -4.00 -0.21
CA GLY A 155 -15.80 -3.59 -0.66
C GLY A 155 -16.97 -4.23 0.11
N ASN A 156 -16.71 -5.13 1.05
CA ASN A 156 -17.71 -5.89 1.79
C ASN A 156 -18.07 -5.27 3.15
N ALA A 157 -17.85 -3.96 3.32
CA ALA A 157 -18.24 -3.26 4.55
C ALA A 157 -19.74 -2.95 4.55
N THR A 158 -20.41 -3.23 5.66
CA THR A 158 -21.81 -2.84 5.87
C THR A 158 -21.92 -1.34 6.14
N GLU A 159 -23.10 -0.75 5.92
CA GLU A 159 -23.30 0.67 6.20
C GLU A 159 -23.04 1.03 7.68
N ALA A 160 -23.37 0.13 8.61
CA ALA A 160 -23.07 0.32 10.03
C ALA A 160 -21.56 0.38 10.30
N GLU A 161 -20.77 -0.49 9.66
CA GLU A 161 -19.31 -0.48 9.78
C GLU A 161 -18.70 0.79 9.16
N ILE A 162 -19.24 1.25 8.03
CA ILE A 162 -18.78 2.48 7.37
C ILE A 162 -19.04 3.71 8.24
N LEU A 163 -20.23 3.78 8.86
CA LEU A 163 -20.58 4.85 9.79
C LEU A 163 -19.67 4.82 11.02
N SER A 164 -19.50 3.66 11.65
CA SER A 164 -18.64 3.50 12.82
C SER A 164 -17.19 3.87 12.52
N ALA A 165 -16.63 3.43 11.39
CA ALA A 165 -15.29 3.81 10.96
C ALA A 165 -15.15 5.32 10.74
N SER A 166 -16.18 5.96 10.16
CA SER A 166 -16.22 7.41 9.95
C SER A 166 -16.27 8.19 11.25
N GLU A 167 -16.98 7.69 12.26
CA GLU A 167 -17.05 8.29 13.60
C GLU A 167 -15.71 8.17 14.32
N LEU A 168 -15.10 6.98 14.34
CA LEU A 168 -13.78 6.74 14.94
C LEU A 168 -12.67 7.59 14.30
N ALA A 169 -12.79 7.86 13.00
CA ALA A 169 -11.89 8.75 12.27
C ALA A 169 -12.18 10.25 12.46
N ASN A 170 -13.21 10.61 13.24
CA ASN A 170 -13.73 11.99 13.35
C ASN A 170 -14.13 12.61 12.00
N ALA A 171 -14.48 11.79 11.01
CA ALA A 171 -14.86 12.20 9.66
C ALA A 171 -16.39 12.32 9.49
N HIS A 172 -17.19 11.71 10.37
CA HIS A 172 -18.64 11.65 10.24
C HIS A 172 -19.29 13.03 10.03
N ASN A 173 -18.99 14.01 10.89
CA ASN A 173 -19.58 15.36 10.80
C ASN A 173 -19.23 16.07 9.48
N PHE A 174 -18.02 15.86 8.96
CA PHE A 174 -17.59 16.43 7.68
C PHE A 174 -18.35 15.79 6.52
N ILE A 175 -18.45 14.46 6.50
CA ILE A 175 -19.16 13.72 5.45
C ILE A 175 -20.65 14.07 5.43
N SER A 176 -21.28 14.15 6.61
CA SER A 176 -22.69 14.54 6.75
C SER A 176 -22.92 16.00 6.31
N GLY A 177 -21.96 16.89 6.57
CA GLY A 177 -22.00 18.28 6.08
C GLY A 177 -21.87 18.38 4.55
N LEU A 178 -21.06 17.50 3.92
CA LEU A 178 -20.95 17.43 2.45
C LEU A 178 -22.23 16.92 1.79
N GLN A 179 -22.96 15.97 2.40
CA GLN A 179 -24.22 15.47 1.85
C GLN A 179 -25.32 16.53 1.80
N GLN A 180 -25.26 17.58 2.63
CA GLN A 180 -26.15 18.73 2.54
C GLN A 180 -25.81 19.68 1.38
N MET A 181 -24.62 19.56 0.79
CA MET A 181 -24.18 20.31 -0.39
C MET A 181 -24.08 19.42 -1.62
N VAL A 182 -25.25 19.05 -2.14
CA VAL A 182 -25.51 18.49 -3.49
C VAL A 182 -24.79 17.18 -3.84
N HIS A 183 -25.62 16.16 -4.10
CA HIS A 183 -25.30 14.86 -4.65
C HIS A 183 -24.16 14.84 -5.69
N ILE A 184 -23.21 13.93 -5.45
CA ILE A 184 -22.24 13.38 -6.43
C ILE A 184 -21.11 14.35 -6.80
N ILE A 185 -20.05 14.33 -6.00
CA ILE A 185 -18.73 14.73 -6.51
C ILE A 185 -17.80 13.52 -6.40
N PRO A 186 -17.42 12.90 -7.53
CA PRO A 186 -16.24 12.04 -7.59
C PRO A 186 -15.07 12.84 -7.04
N ILE A 187 -14.31 12.29 -6.10
CA ILE A 187 -13.12 12.96 -5.56
C ILE A 187 -12.11 13.04 -6.71
N GLN A 188 -12.20 14.09 -7.53
CA GLN A 188 -11.39 14.26 -8.72
C GLN A 188 -9.93 14.23 -8.26
N GLY A 189 -9.15 13.30 -8.84
CA GLY A 189 -7.76 13.00 -8.50
C GLY A 189 -6.74 14.11 -8.73
N SER A 190 -7.18 15.36 -8.79
CA SER A 190 -6.35 16.57 -8.82
C SER A 190 -7.02 17.77 -8.14
N ALA A 191 -8.20 17.61 -7.55
CA ALA A 191 -8.86 18.61 -6.73
C ALA A 191 -8.82 18.12 -5.28
N ILE A 192 -7.76 18.51 -4.58
CA ILE A 192 -7.95 18.95 -3.21
C ILE A 192 -9.16 19.88 -3.30
N VAL A 193 -10.30 19.55 -2.68
CA VAL A 193 -11.25 20.61 -2.33
C VAL A 193 -10.40 21.55 -1.49
N GLU A 194 -9.92 22.64 -2.10
CA GLU A 194 -9.18 23.66 -1.39
C GLU A 194 -10.11 24.13 -0.29
N MET A 195 -9.75 23.74 0.92
CA MET A 195 -10.52 23.96 2.13
C MET A 195 -10.80 25.47 2.23
N PRO A 196 -12.06 25.92 2.17
CA PRO A 196 -12.35 27.33 2.36
C PRO A 196 -12.07 27.65 3.84
N GLY A 197 -10.96 28.34 4.08
CA GLY A 197 -10.67 29.14 5.27
C GLY A 197 -11.04 28.57 6.64
N GLY A 198 -10.03 28.08 7.36
CA GLY A 198 -10.00 28.15 8.82
C GLY A 198 -10.28 26.85 9.58
N SER A 199 -9.34 25.91 9.52
CA SER A 199 -8.91 25.00 10.61
C SER A 199 -8.00 23.94 9.99
N ASN A 200 -6.77 24.34 9.73
CA ASN A 200 -5.77 23.51 9.05
C ASN A 200 -5.18 22.46 10.01
N SER A 201 -6.03 21.67 10.68
CA SER A 201 -5.62 20.56 11.56
C SER A 201 -6.79 19.64 11.94
N LEU A 202 -7.05 18.60 11.16
CA LEU A 202 -6.99 17.26 11.80
C LEU A 202 -5.53 17.15 12.29
N PRO A 203 -5.26 16.78 13.56
CA PRO A 203 -3.92 16.85 14.13
C PRO A 203 -2.94 16.17 13.17
N ARG A 204 -2.08 16.96 12.53
CA ARG A 204 -1.10 16.44 11.57
C ARG A 204 -0.21 15.49 12.38
N PRO A 205 -0.20 14.17 12.13
CA PRO A 205 0.90 13.38 12.63
C PRO A 205 2.16 13.97 11.98
N LYS A 206 3.10 14.43 12.82
CA LYS A 206 4.46 14.80 12.39
C LYS A 206 4.93 13.75 11.38
N LYS A 207 5.40 14.13 10.18
CA LYS A 207 5.98 13.27 9.11
C LYS A 207 6.33 11.83 9.55
N THR A 208 5.33 10.98 9.71
CA THR A 208 5.48 9.63 10.27
C THR A 208 4.37 8.81 9.63
N ALA A 209 4.75 7.88 8.77
CA ALA A 209 3.85 6.82 8.39
C ALA A 209 3.62 5.95 9.63
N SER A 210 2.35 5.64 9.92
CA SER A 210 1.98 4.81 11.06
C SER A 210 1.42 3.50 10.55
N LEU A 211 1.83 2.42 11.22
CA LEU A 211 1.33 1.07 11.00
C LEU A 211 0.53 0.72 12.24
N THR A 212 -0.76 0.46 12.06
CA THR A 212 -1.65 0.07 13.16
C THR A 212 -2.13 -1.34 12.89
N PHE A 213 -2.03 -2.21 13.88
CA PHE A 213 -2.66 -3.53 13.84
C PHE A 213 -4.07 -3.39 14.39
N PRO A 214 -5.10 -3.93 13.72
CA PRO A 214 -6.44 -3.96 14.29
C PRO A 214 -6.39 -4.81 15.56
N SER A 215 -6.72 -4.20 16.70
CA SER A 215 -6.82 -4.91 17.96
C SER A 215 -8.10 -5.76 17.97
N ASP A 216 -7.92 -7.05 18.19
CA ASP A 216 -8.92 -8.02 18.67
C ASP A 216 -10.18 -8.19 17.81
N ARG A 217 -10.21 -9.24 16.98
CA ARG A 217 -11.46 -9.86 16.51
C ARG A 217 -11.97 -10.80 17.60
N SER A 218 -12.35 -10.27 18.76
CA SER A 218 -13.11 -11.03 19.74
C SER A 218 -14.61 -10.90 19.44
N THR A 219 -15.16 -12.02 18.96
CA THR A 219 -16.56 -12.45 19.09
C THR A 219 -17.67 -11.46 18.71
N THR A 220 -18.22 -11.67 17.52
CA THR A 220 -19.67 -11.62 17.33
C THR A 220 -20.07 -12.66 16.31
N ASN A 221 -20.85 -13.65 16.77
CA ASN A 221 -21.70 -14.52 15.96
C ASN A 221 -22.62 -13.69 15.06
#